data_AF-A0A838MTC8-F1
#
_entry.id   AF-A0A838MTC8-F1
#
_cell.length_a   1.000
_cell.length_b   1.000
_cell.length_c   1.000
_cell.angle_alpha   90.00
_cell.angle_beta   90.00
_cell.angle_gamma   90.00
#
_symmetry.space_group_name_H-M   'P 1'
#
loop_
_entity.id
_entity.type
_entity.pdbx_description
1 polymer ?
#
loop_
_entity_poly.entity_id
_entity_poly.type
_entity_poly.pdbx_seq_one_letter_code
_entity_poly.pdbx_strand_id
1 'polypeptide(L)'
;MIVEGFDNAWHILQHWSARGYTYFAVEPQDRVPFPRPLRLSDIPAGAIIGADVFPLPALEPPAVGDNPNPARALTAAEILLATAIAEGWEPAESKDEG
;
A
#
# COMPACT_ATOMS: atom_id res chain seq x y z
N MET A 1 -2.03 -16.64 -3.56
CA MET A 1 -2.16 -17.23 -2.20
C MET A 1 -2.26 -16.08 -1.21
N ILE A 2 -3.07 -16.12 -0.14
CA ILE A 2 -3.31 -14.93 0.72
C ILE A 2 -2.00 -14.37 1.34
N VAL A 3 -1.02 -15.24 1.62
CA VAL A 3 0.29 -14.84 2.19
C VAL A 3 1.09 -13.97 1.21
N GLU A 4 1.14 -14.33 -0.08
CA GLU A 4 1.85 -13.56 -1.11
C GLU A 4 1.27 -12.14 -1.28
N GLY A 5 -0.05 -11.99 -1.11
CA GLY A 5 -0.70 -10.68 -1.21
C GLY A 5 -0.27 -9.71 -0.11
N PHE A 6 -0.03 -10.21 1.11
CA PHE A 6 0.44 -9.39 2.23
C PHE A 6 1.92 -9.04 2.12
N ASP A 7 2.76 -9.98 1.67
CA ASP A 7 4.17 -9.71 1.42
C ASP A 7 4.33 -8.63 0.33
N ASN A 8 3.59 -8.76 -0.77
CA ASN A 8 3.57 -7.76 -1.84
C ASN A 8 3.07 -6.39 -1.34
N ALA A 9 2.00 -6.36 -0.54
CA ALA A 9 1.50 -5.12 0.04
C ALA A 9 2.56 -4.43 0.92
N TRP A 10 3.27 -5.20 1.76
CA TRP A 10 4.34 -4.66 2.59
C TRP A 10 5.47 -4.05 1.75
N HIS A 11 5.93 -4.74 0.69
CA HIS A 11 6.96 -4.22 -0.21
C HIS A 11 6.55 -2.92 -0.92
N ILE A 12 5.31 -2.85 -1.39
CA ILE A 12 4.79 -1.65 -2.06
C ILE A 12 4.70 -0.48 -1.08
N LEU A 13 4.22 -0.70 0.14
CA LEU A 13 4.13 0.34 1.17
C LEU A 13 5.53 0.83 1.59
N GLN A 14 6.51 -0.07 1.73
CA GLN A 14 7.91 0.30 1.94
C GLN A 14 8.45 1.14 0.79
N HIS A 15 8.19 0.71 -0.45
CA HIS A 15 8.63 1.42 -1.65
C HIS A 15 8.06 2.85 -1.71
N TRP A 16 6.77 3.00 -1.44
CA TRP A 16 6.12 4.31 -1.40
C TRP A 16 6.67 5.19 -0.28
N SER A 17 6.88 4.62 0.91
CA SER A 17 7.48 5.35 2.02
C SER A 17 8.88 5.85 1.67
N ALA A 18 9.71 5.02 1.04
CA ALA A 18 11.06 5.38 0.58
C ALA A 18 11.05 6.50 -0.49
N ARG A 19 9.98 6.63 -1.29
CA ARG A 19 9.79 7.71 -2.26
C ARG A 19 9.18 8.99 -1.67
N GLY A 20 8.95 9.03 -0.36
CA GLY A 20 8.43 10.19 0.36
C GLY A 20 6.92 10.36 0.31
N TYR A 21 6.17 9.31 -0.05
CA TYR A 21 4.72 9.29 0.11
C TYR A 21 4.35 9.06 1.58
N THR A 22 3.22 9.62 1.99
CA THR A 22 2.76 9.64 3.39
C THR A 22 1.37 9.03 3.57
N TYR A 23 0.57 9.02 2.51
CA TYR A 23 -0.76 8.43 2.47
C TYR A 23 -0.95 7.67 1.15
N PHE A 24 -2.03 6.91 1.05
CA PHE A 24 -2.58 6.47 -0.23
C PHE A 24 -4.10 6.65 -0.22
N ALA A 25 -4.69 6.89 -1.38
CA ALA A 25 -6.13 6.84 -1.59
C ALA A 25 -6.49 5.53 -2.31
N VAL A 26 -7.73 5.09 -2.15
CA VAL A 26 -8.29 4.00 -2.96
C VAL A 26 -9.31 4.62 -3.89
N GLU A 27 -8.93 4.81 -5.14
CA GLU A 27 -9.81 5.44 -6.12
C GLU A 27 -10.80 4.41 -6.68
N PRO A 28 -12.08 4.78 -6.85
CA PRO A 28 -13.08 3.92 -7.48
C PRO A 28 -12.84 3.95 -9.00
N GLN A 29 -11.93 3.09 -9.46
CA GLN A 29 -11.69 2.87 -10.88
C GLN A 29 -12.23 1.49 -11.23
N ASP A 30 -13.48 1.44 -11.71
CA ASP A 30 -14.21 0.21 -12.02
C ASP A 30 -14.44 -0.72 -10.80
N ARG A 31 -14.38 -2.04 -11.01
CA ARG A 31 -14.66 -3.04 -9.96
C ARG A 31 -13.48 -3.28 -9.03
N VAL A 32 -12.26 -2.97 -9.48
CA VAL A 32 -11.03 -3.24 -8.74
C VAL A 32 -10.60 -1.95 -8.05
N PRO A 33 -10.43 -1.95 -6.72
CA PRO A 33 -9.95 -0.76 -6.03
C PRO A 33 -8.59 -0.33 -6.59
N PHE A 34 -8.38 0.97 -6.84
CA PHE A 34 -7.12 1.48 -7.37
C PHE A 34 -6.34 2.28 -6.32
N PRO A 35 -5.44 1.63 -5.55
CA PRO A 35 -4.52 2.32 -4.65
C PRO A 35 -3.60 3.30 -5.38
N ARG A 36 -3.59 4.55 -4.93
CA ARG A 36 -2.67 5.59 -5.42
C ARG A 36 -1.92 6.25 -4.27
N PRO A 37 -0.57 6.25 -4.27
CA PRO A 37 0.20 6.92 -3.24
C PRO A 37 0.09 8.44 -3.33
N LEU A 38 0.12 9.11 -2.18
CA LEU A 38 -0.08 10.53 -2.00
C LEU A 38 0.97 11.13 -1.06
N ARG A 39 1.53 12.28 -1.45
CA ARG A 39 2.24 13.14 -0.51
C ARG A 39 1.22 13.96 0.27
N LEU A 40 1.64 14.50 1.42
CA LEU A 40 0.78 15.36 2.24
C LEU A 40 0.21 16.56 1.46
N SER A 41 1.00 17.14 0.55
CA SER A 41 0.60 18.25 -0.32
C SER A 41 -0.52 17.89 -1.31
N ASP A 42 -0.70 16.60 -1.58
CA ASP A 42 -1.57 16.09 -2.63
C ASP A 42 -2.93 15.64 -2.07
N ILE A 43 -3.12 15.71 -0.73
CA ILE A 43 -4.37 15.33 -0.08
C ILE A 43 -5.43 16.40 -0.37
N PRO A 44 -6.60 16.00 -0.92
CA PRO A 44 -7.69 16.93 -1.17
C PRO A 44 -8.16 17.64 0.10
N ALA A 45 -8.50 18.92 -0.02
CA ALA A 45 -9.11 19.66 1.08
C ALA A 45 -10.43 18.99 1.51
N GLY A 46 -10.54 18.65 2.79
CA GLY A 46 -11.71 17.98 3.35
C GLY A 46 -11.69 16.44 3.30
N ALA A 47 -10.62 15.82 2.79
CA ALA A 47 -10.44 14.38 2.87
C ALA A 47 -10.33 13.91 4.33
N ILE A 48 -11.01 12.81 4.65
CA ILE A 48 -11.05 12.20 5.98
C ILE A 48 -10.03 11.06 6.04
N ILE A 49 -9.10 11.15 7.00
CA ILE A 49 -8.12 10.09 7.25
C ILE A 49 -8.84 8.84 7.75
N GLY A 50 -8.55 7.70 7.14
CA GLY A 50 -9.17 6.40 7.41
C GLY A 50 -10.47 6.15 6.65
N ALA A 51 -10.95 7.11 5.85
CA ALA A 51 -12.10 6.94 4.97
C ALA A 51 -11.75 7.23 3.50
N ASP A 52 -11.18 8.41 3.22
CA ASP A 52 -10.79 8.83 1.87
C ASP A 52 -9.31 8.56 1.58
N VAL A 53 -8.47 8.75 2.61
CA VAL A 53 -7.01 8.53 2.55
C VAL A 53 -6.53 7.70 3.73
N PHE A 54 -5.59 6.81 3.48
CA PHE A 54 -5.04 5.89 4.47
C PHE A 54 -3.57 6.22 4.70
N PRO A 55 -3.13 6.42 5.96
CA PRO A 55 -1.73 6.73 6.23
C PRO A 55 -0.84 5.53 5.91
N LEU A 56 0.35 5.80 5.38
CA LEU A 56 1.37 4.77 5.24
C LEU A 56 1.88 4.42 6.65
N PRO A 57 1.88 3.13 7.03
CA PRO A 57 2.39 2.71 8.33
C PRO A 57 3.92 2.87 8.38
N ALA A 58 4.44 3.14 9.58
CA ALA A 58 5.88 2.99 9.85
C ALA A 58 6.20 1.49 9.91
N LEU A 59 6.54 0.93 8.75
CA LEU A 59 6.84 -0.49 8.62
C LEU A 59 8.24 -0.80 9.16
N GLU A 60 8.30 -1.77 10.07
CA GLU A 60 9.57 -2.30 10.56
C GLU A 60 10.33 -2.98 9.42
N PRO A 61 11.68 -2.91 9.41
CA PRO A 61 12.50 -3.71 8.52
C PRO A 61 12.20 -5.22 8.68
N PRO A 62 12.44 -6.03 7.63
CA PRO A 62 12.17 -7.46 7.70
C PRO A 62 13.11 -8.11 8.73
N ALA A 63 12.59 -9.07 9.49
CA ALA A 63 13.35 -9.75 10.53
C ALA A 63 14.39 -10.73 9.93
N VAL A 64 14.07 -11.32 8.77
CA VAL A 64 14.93 -12.24 8.01
C VAL A 64 14.64 -12.09 6.51
N GLY A 65 15.67 -11.87 5.70
CA GLY A 65 15.53 -11.76 4.24
C GLY A 65 14.60 -10.62 3.84
N ASP A 66 13.81 -10.85 2.78
CA ASP A 66 12.84 -9.87 2.26
C ASP A 66 11.45 -9.97 2.93
N ASN A 67 11.24 -10.96 3.81
CA ASN A 67 9.91 -11.25 4.35
C ASN A 67 9.58 -10.38 5.59
N PRO A 68 8.37 -9.80 5.66
CA PRO A 68 7.92 -9.10 6.85
C PRO A 68 7.85 -10.05 8.05
N ASN A 69 8.02 -9.51 9.27
CA ASN A 69 7.88 -10.28 10.51
C ASN A 69 6.47 -10.93 10.57
N PRO A 70 6.35 -12.27 10.49
CA PRO A 70 5.06 -12.95 10.40
C PRO A 70 4.26 -12.91 11.70
N ALA A 71 4.92 -12.61 12.82
CA ALA A 71 4.26 -12.46 14.12
C ALA A 71 3.70 -11.05 14.36
N ARG A 72 4.02 -10.07 13.48
CA ARG A 72 3.51 -8.71 13.60
C ARG A 72 2.05 -8.65 13.15
N ALA A 73 1.24 -7.89 13.87
CA ALA A 73 -0.12 -7.58 13.44
C ALA A 73 -0.11 -6.78 12.13
N LEU A 74 -0.97 -7.17 11.19
CA LEU A 74 -1.19 -6.43 9.95
C LEU A 74 -1.86 -5.08 10.22
N THR A 75 -1.45 -4.06 9.49
CA THR A 75 -2.09 -2.74 9.52
C THR A 75 -3.28 -2.68 8.56
N ALA A 76 -4.19 -1.73 8.77
CA ALA A 76 -5.31 -1.51 7.85
C ALA A 76 -4.83 -1.21 6.41
N ALA A 77 -3.72 -0.48 6.27
CA ALA A 77 -3.09 -0.19 4.99
C ALA A 77 -2.68 -1.46 4.24
N GLU A 78 -2.02 -2.39 4.94
CA GLU A 78 -1.61 -3.68 4.36
C GLU A 78 -2.81 -4.53 3.96
N ILE A 79 -3.87 -4.54 4.78
CA ILE A 79 -5.10 -5.29 4.49
C ILE A 79 -5.80 -4.74 3.24
N LEU A 80 -5.94 -3.42 3.14
CA LEU A 80 -6.58 -2.77 2.00
C LEU A 80 -5.78 -2.99 0.71
N LEU A 81 -4.46 -2.85 0.77
CA LEU A 81 -3.60 -3.03 -0.40
C LEU A 81 -3.53 -4.49 -0.83
N ALA A 82 -3.40 -5.43 0.11
CA ALA A 82 -3.43 -6.87 -0.19
C ALA A 82 -4.76 -7.29 -0.82
N THR A 83 -5.88 -6.68 -0.39
CA THR A 83 -7.20 -6.90 -1.00
C THR A 83 -7.24 -6.37 -2.42
N ALA A 84 -6.74 -5.15 -2.68
CA ALA A 84 -6.65 -4.62 -4.04
C ALA A 84 -5.81 -5.52 -4.96
N ILE A 85 -4.65 -6.01 -4.49
CA ILE A 85 -3.80 -6.95 -5.23
C ILE A 85 -4.55 -8.25 -5.52
N ALA A 86 -5.28 -8.80 -4.54
CA ALA A 86 -6.07 -10.02 -4.72
C ALA A 86 -7.20 -9.85 -5.76
N GLU A 87 -7.75 -8.65 -5.89
CA GLU A 87 -8.74 -8.28 -6.90
C GLU A 87 -8.11 -7.95 -8.28
N GLY A 88 -6.79 -8.08 -8.41
CA GLY A 88 -6.07 -7.93 -9.68
C GLY A 88 -5.50 -6.53 -9.93
N TRP A 89 -5.40 -5.68 -8.90
CA TRP A 89 -4.62 -4.45 -9.02
C TRP A 89 -3.12 -4.76 -9.07
N GLU A 90 -2.44 -4.12 -10.02
CA GLU A 90 -0.98 -4.15 -10.13
C GLU A 90 -0.43 -2.72 -10.02
N PRO A 91 0.66 -2.49 -9.27
CA PRO A 91 1.28 -1.17 -9.22
C PRO A 91 1.79 -0.76 -10.60
N ALA A 92 1.56 0.49 -10.98
CA ALA A 92 1.97 1.04 -12.28
C ALA A 92 3.50 0.96 -12.54
N GLU A 93 4.30 0.75 -11.49
CA GLU A 93 5.77 0.75 -11.51
C GLU A 93 6.40 -0.59 -11.92
N SER A 94 5.61 -1.60 -12.31
CA SER A 94 6.14 -2.89 -12.84
C SER A 94 6.63 -2.85 -14.30
N LYS A 95 6.72 -1.66 -14.92
CA LYS A 95 7.12 -1.48 -16.34
C LYS A 95 8.34 -0.60 -16.60
N ASP A 96 9.02 -0.11 -15.56
CA ASP A 96 10.25 0.68 -15.71
C ASP A 96 11.50 -0.14 -15.32
N GLU A 97 11.63 -1.34 -15.87
CA GLU A 97 12.94 -1.97 -16.07
C GLU A 97 13.31 -1.88 -17.55
N GLY A 98 14.03 -0.82 -17.90
CA GLY A 98 14.73 -0.63 -19.17
C GLY A 98 16.20 -0.37 -18.93
#